data_AF-A0A6S6SEC1-F1
#
_entry.id   AF-A0A6S6SEC1-F1
#
_cell.length_a   1.000
_cell.length_b   1.000
_cell.length_c   1.000
_cell.angle_alpha   90.00
_cell.angle_beta   90.00
_cell.angle_gamma   90.00
#
_symmetry.space_group_name_H-M   'P 1'
#
loop_
_entity.id
_entity.type
_entity.pdbx_description
1 polymer ?
#
loop_
_entity_poly.entity_id
_entity_poly.type
_entity_poly.pdbx_seq_one_letter_code
_entity_poly.pdbx_strand_id
1 'polypeptide(L)'
;MDKKLLKQAQKFRNDIPTSSQTKYFNDQAKQYQSENHLYFVNIKHGKKSQVLDWDRFFVFLSEVGNDGKTISSFEDIEQLLSPTQSRKENIKNTGDSKSRYISVFDNVVIFQHGSGESKLYKNSDEIIVGDTPILAVENGETFLNIYDIASKFGYDQFLYLGGMSNSATREFLKDKKVTFFLDYDIEAIRIYDSFKCRSKSFFKHPKLENYFSNAKYRNEELYRKQLSSLPSSHDELQWLIDLINQYSAVIEQEVF
;
A
#
# COMPACT_ATOMS: atom_id res chain seq x y z
N MET A 1 -5.78 21.27 10.19
CA MET A 1 -4.68 20.30 10.04
C MET A 1 -3.38 20.93 10.50
N ASP A 2 -2.81 20.42 11.59
CA ASP A 2 -1.57 20.90 12.18
C ASP A 2 -0.34 20.23 11.53
N LYS A 3 0.14 20.85 10.45
CA LYS A 3 1.32 20.38 9.71
C LYS A 3 2.59 20.34 10.58
N LYS A 4 2.68 21.14 11.64
CA LYS A 4 3.87 21.18 12.50
C LYS A 4 3.89 19.97 13.43
N LEU A 5 2.72 19.63 14.01
CA LEU A 5 2.54 18.42 14.80
C LEU A 5 2.88 17.17 13.96
N LEU A 6 2.26 17.06 12.77
CA LEU A 6 2.44 15.94 11.86
C LEU A 6 3.91 15.76 11.41
N LYS A 7 4.61 16.86 11.06
CA LYS A 7 6.04 16.80 10.70
C LYS A 7 6.93 16.33 11.85
N GLN A 8 6.60 16.68 13.10
CA GLN A 8 7.36 16.21 14.25
C GLN A 8 7.02 14.76 14.60
N ALA A 9 5.76 14.36 14.45
CA ALA A 9 5.32 12.99 14.62
C ALA A 9 5.99 12.03 13.62
N GLN A 10 6.19 12.45 12.38
CA GLN A 10 6.85 11.62 11.35
C GLN A 10 8.29 11.19 11.73
N LYS A 11 8.96 11.95 12.60
CA LYS A 11 10.32 11.61 13.07
C LYS A 11 10.38 10.32 13.89
N PHE A 12 9.24 9.86 14.41
CA PHE A 12 9.15 8.61 15.17
C PHE A 12 9.11 7.36 14.27
N ARG A 13 9.00 7.49 12.94
CA ARG A 13 8.92 6.35 12.00
C ARG A 13 10.13 5.43 12.06
N ASN A 14 11.33 6.03 12.11
CA ASN A 14 12.60 5.31 11.93
C ASN A 14 13.61 5.55 13.07
N ASP A 15 13.29 6.39 14.06
CA ASP A 15 14.19 6.72 15.17
C ASP A 15 13.39 7.09 16.42
N ILE A 16 14.07 7.14 17.56
CA ILE A 16 13.59 7.71 18.82
C ILE A 16 14.12 9.16 18.88
N PRO A 17 13.31 10.16 18.50
CA PRO A 17 13.79 11.52 18.35
C PRO A 17 14.07 12.19 19.71
N THR A 18 14.99 13.14 19.69
CA THR A 18 15.31 13.97 20.86
C THR A 18 14.16 14.93 21.19
N SER A 19 14.03 15.32 22.46
CA SER A 19 12.98 16.27 22.88
C SER A 19 13.05 17.62 22.18
N SER A 20 14.20 18.04 21.63
CA SER A 20 14.29 19.28 20.83
C SER A 20 13.68 19.11 19.44
N GLN A 21 13.86 17.95 18.82
CA GLN A 21 13.31 17.62 17.51
C GLN A 21 11.77 17.47 17.53
N THR A 22 11.20 17.12 18.68
CA THR A 22 9.76 16.88 18.87
C THR A 22 9.13 17.77 19.93
N LYS A 23 9.68 18.96 20.20
CA LYS A 23 9.19 19.85 21.28
C LYS A 23 7.69 20.13 21.19
N TYR A 24 7.21 20.48 20.00
CA TYR A 24 5.81 20.84 19.79
C TYR A 24 4.89 19.62 19.90
N PHE A 25 5.31 18.48 19.33
CA PHE A 25 4.64 17.21 19.53
C PHE A 25 4.55 16.85 21.02
N ASN A 26 5.65 17.01 21.77
CA ASN A 26 5.71 16.69 23.18
C ASN A 26 4.76 17.56 24.02
N ASP A 27 4.65 18.84 23.70
CA ASP A 27 3.76 19.76 24.41
C ASP A 27 2.28 19.38 24.17
N GLN A 28 1.91 19.12 22.91
CA GLN A 28 0.55 18.71 22.53
C GLN A 28 0.19 17.33 23.12
N ALA A 29 1.10 16.36 23.05
CA ALA A 29 0.86 15.03 23.58
C ALA A 29 0.72 15.03 25.12
N LYS A 30 1.51 15.84 25.84
CA LYS A 30 1.35 15.99 27.30
C LYS A 30 -0.03 16.53 27.67
N GLN A 31 -0.46 17.58 26.97
CA GLN A 31 -1.78 18.18 27.18
C GLN A 31 -2.88 17.14 26.92
N TYR A 32 -2.84 16.47 25.78
CA TYR A 32 -3.81 15.45 25.40
C TYR A 32 -3.86 14.26 26.37
N GLN A 33 -2.70 13.75 26.81
CA GLN A 33 -2.62 12.69 27.83
C GLN A 33 -3.25 13.11 29.17
N SER A 34 -3.04 14.37 29.57
CA SER A 34 -3.61 14.92 30.80
C SER A 34 -5.13 15.09 30.72
N GLU A 35 -5.62 15.63 29.61
CA GLU A 35 -7.05 15.89 29.39
C GLU A 35 -7.87 14.60 29.25
N ASN A 36 -7.28 13.55 28.65
CA ASN A 36 -7.96 12.29 28.36
C ASN A 36 -7.59 11.15 29.33
N HIS A 37 -6.85 11.44 30.41
CA HIS A 37 -6.41 10.45 31.41
C HIS A 37 -5.78 9.18 30.81
N LEU A 38 -4.95 9.34 29.78
CA LEU A 38 -4.32 8.24 29.06
C LEU A 38 -2.81 8.43 28.98
N TYR A 39 -2.10 7.35 28.67
CA TYR A 39 -0.65 7.37 28.57
C TYR A 39 -0.21 6.54 27.35
N PHE A 40 0.38 7.19 26.35
CA PHE A 40 0.82 6.60 25.09
C PHE A 40 2.23 7.04 24.67
N VAL A 41 2.79 8.07 25.30
CA VAL A 41 4.15 8.54 25.04
C VAL A 41 4.86 8.93 26.33
N ASN A 42 6.07 8.41 26.49
CA ASN A 42 6.98 8.75 27.57
C ASN A 42 7.81 9.97 27.18
N ILE A 43 7.52 11.10 27.83
CA ILE A 43 8.20 12.37 27.58
C ILE A 43 8.93 12.82 28.85
N LYS A 44 10.26 12.80 28.81
CA LYS A 44 11.13 13.28 29.90
C LYS A 44 12.02 14.41 29.42
N HIS A 45 12.16 15.46 30.23
CA HIS A 45 13.00 16.62 29.89
C HIS A 45 14.45 16.16 29.62
N GLY A 46 15.03 16.62 28.51
CA GLY A 46 16.41 16.30 28.12
C GLY A 46 16.65 14.85 27.68
N LYS A 47 15.61 14.00 27.59
CA LYS A 47 15.71 12.62 27.09
C LYS A 47 15.00 12.47 25.74
N LYS A 48 15.29 11.36 25.06
CA LYS A 48 14.56 10.96 23.86
C LYS A 48 13.11 10.61 24.21
N SER A 49 12.18 10.99 23.35
CA SER A 49 10.75 10.73 23.53
C SER A 49 10.43 9.34 22.98
N GLN A 50 9.67 8.53 23.71
CA GLN A 50 9.35 7.17 23.28
C GLN A 50 7.83 6.96 23.22
N VAL A 51 7.32 6.56 22.06
CA VAL A 51 5.93 6.10 21.93
C VAL A 51 5.82 4.73 22.58
N LEU A 52 4.83 4.59 23.46
CA LEU A 52 4.52 3.37 24.22
C LEU A 52 3.32 2.62 23.65
N ASP A 53 2.40 3.36 23.02
CA ASP A 53 1.18 2.84 22.40
C ASP A 53 0.97 3.55 21.06
N TRP A 54 1.16 2.80 19.98
CA TRP A 54 1.08 3.30 18.61
C TRP A 54 -0.34 3.56 18.14
N ASP A 55 -1.31 2.77 18.60
CA ASP A 55 -2.72 2.97 18.23
C ASP A 55 -3.20 4.30 18.81
N ARG A 56 -2.91 4.55 20.10
CA ARG A 56 -3.24 5.84 20.74
C ARG A 56 -2.45 7.00 20.18
N PHE A 57 -1.21 6.77 19.72
CA PHE A 57 -0.44 7.79 19.02
C PHE A 57 -1.14 8.25 17.75
N PHE A 58 -1.64 7.33 16.92
CA PHE A 58 -2.33 7.65 15.68
C PHE A 58 -3.73 8.26 15.93
N VAL A 59 -4.45 7.80 16.96
CA VAL A 59 -5.69 8.45 17.41
C VAL A 59 -5.44 9.90 17.81
N PHE A 60 -4.41 10.17 18.62
CA PHE A 60 -4.01 11.52 18.99
C PHE A 60 -3.71 12.40 17.77
N LEU A 61 -3.00 11.88 16.77
CA LEU A 61 -2.72 12.63 15.54
C LEU A 61 -3.98 12.86 14.69
N SER A 62 -4.92 11.93 14.71
CA SER A 62 -6.22 12.09 14.03
C SER A 62 -7.00 13.25 14.64
N GLU A 63 -7.14 13.25 15.96
CA GLU A 63 -7.94 14.23 16.70
C GLU A 63 -7.29 15.61 16.73
N VAL A 64 -6.00 15.67 17.07
CA VAL A 64 -5.28 16.94 17.28
C VAL A 64 -4.57 17.42 16.01
N GLY A 65 -4.05 16.51 15.21
CA GLY A 65 -3.26 16.84 14.01
C GLY A 65 -4.06 16.98 12.72
N ASN A 66 -5.18 16.28 12.58
CA ASN A 66 -5.92 16.15 11.32
C ASN A 66 -7.40 16.55 11.42
N ASP A 67 -7.74 17.40 12.38
CA ASP A 67 -9.10 17.92 12.59
C ASP A 67 -10.15 16.78 12.72
N GLY A 68 -9.80 15.69 13.39
CA GLY A 68 -10.67 14.52 13.62
C GLY A 68 -10.71 13.50 12.47
N LYS A 69 -10.02 13.75 11.36
CA LYS A 69 -9.92 12.76 10.26
C LYS A 69 -8.87 11.70 10.58
N THR A 70 -9.20 10.45 10.29
CA THR A 70 -8.34 9.29 10.61
C THR A 70 -6.94 9.41 10.03
N ILE A 71 -5.95 9.23 10.90
CA ILE A 71 -4.57 8.88 10.61
C ILE A 71 -4.37 7.53 11.30
N SER A 72 -3.91 6.53 10.55
CA SER A 72 -3.68 5.17 11.01
C SER A 72 -2.25 4.69 10.75
N SER A 73 -1.48 5.46 9.98
CA SER A 73 -0.14 5.09 9.54
C SER A 73 0.77 6.31 9.36
N PHE A 74 2.07 6.07 9.20
CA PHE A 74 3.02 7.14 8.85
C PHE A 74 2.87 7.58 7.39
N GLU A 75 2.36 6.69 6.54
CA GLU A 75 2.05 6.93 5.14
C GLU A 75 0.92 7.97 5.01
N ASP A 76 -0.10 7.89 5.89
CA ASP A 76 -1.16 8.91 5.97
C ASP A 76 -0.57 10.30 6.30
N ILE A 77 0.38 10.36 7.24
CA ILE A 77 1.09 11.59 7.62
C ILE A 77 1.87 12.14 6.42
N GLU A 78 2.53 11.28 5.65
CA GLU A 78 3.29 11.64 4.44
C GLU A 78 2.40 12.22 3.35
N GLN A 79 1.24 11.62 3.13
CA GLN A 79 0.26 12.10 2.17
C GLN A 79 -0.27 13.49 2.56
N LEU A 80 -0.62 13.67 3.84
CA LEU A 80 -1.11 14.96 4.38
C LEU A 80 -0.06 16.08 4.32
N LEU A 81 1.22 15.72 4.41
CA LEU A 81 2.34 16.66 4.36
C LEU A 81 2.87 16.93 2.95
N SER A 82 2.52 16.09 1.97
CA SER A 82 2.95 16.25 0.59
C SER A 82 2.42 17.56 -0.01
N PRO A 83 3.26 18.32 -0.74
CA PRO A 83 2.79 19.54 -1.40
C PRO A 83 1.72 19.19 -2.43
N THR A 84 0.55 19.84 -2.34
CA THR A 84 -0.51 19.77 -3.34
C THR A 84 0.01 20.40 -4.64
N GLN A 85 0.65 19.60 -5.49
CA GLN A 85 1.11 20.03 -6.81
C GLN A 85 -0.02 19.97 -7.83
N SER A 86 -0.12 21.00 -8.66
CA SER A 86 -1.11 21.04 -9.73
C SER A 86 -0.83 19.94 -10.77
N ARG A 87 -1.89 19.43 -11.41
CA ARG A 87 -1.85 18.41 -12.48
C ARG A 87 -0.79 18.67 -13.57
N LYS A 88 -0.45 19.94 -13.81
CA LYS A 88 0.50 20.37 -14.86
C LYS A 88 1.97 20.13 -14.50
N GLU A 89 2.31 20.07 -13.21
CA GLU A 89 3.66 19.76 -12.73
C GLU A 89 3.91 18.25 -12.65
N ASN A 90 2.87 17.45 -12.40
CA ASN A 90 2.97 15.98 -12.39
C ASN A 90 3.42 15.40 -13.74
N ILE A 91 2.95 15.98 -14.86
CA ILE A 91 3.31 15.52 -16.22
C ILE A 91 4.79 15.82 -16.56
N LYS A 92 5.41 16.79 -15.88
CA LYS A 92 6.81 17.19 -16.16
C LYS A 92 7.83 16.39 -15.33
N ASN A 93 7.38 15.73 -14.26
CA ASN A 93 8.22 15.03 -13.28
C ASN A 93 8.07 13.50 -13.32
N THR A 94 7.37 12.93 -14.31
CA THR A 94 7.08 11.50 -14.54
C THR A 94 8.30 10.63 -14.87
N GLY A 95 9.52 11.06 -14.53
CA GLY A 95 10.73 10.25 -14.70
C GLY A 95 10.95 9.17 -13.64
N ASP A 96 10.19 9.18 -12.54
CA ASP A 96 10.37 8.21 -11.44
C ASP A 96 9.04 7.94 -10.71
N SER A 97 8.16 7.20 -11.37
CA SER A 97 6.78 6.86 -10.98
C SER A 97 6.66 6.00 -9.71
N LYS A 98 7.76 5.57 -9.10
CA LYS A 98 7.75 4.81 -7.83
C LYS A 98 7.82 5.70 -6.58
N SER A 99 7.99 7.02 -6.72
CA SER A 99 8.28 7.91 -5.59
C SER A 99 7.07 8.70 -5.03
N ARG A 100 5.88 8.63 -5.65
CA ARG A 100 4.70 9.39 -5.19
C ARG A 100 3.41 8.59 -5.35
N TYR A 101 2.93 8.03 -4.23
CA TYR A 101 1.56 7.54 -4.07
C TYR A 101 0.59 8.73 -4.21
N ILE A 102 0.08 8.96 -5.41
CA ILE A 102 -1.07 9.84 -5.63
C ILE A 102 -2.30 8.92 -5.65
N SER A 103 -3.00 8.76 -4.51
CA SER A 103 -4.33 8.15 -4.53
C SER A 103 -5.28 9.13 -5.24
N VAL A 104 -5.56 8.88 -6.51
CA VAL A 104 -6.44 9.74 -7.31
C VAL A 104 -7.91 9.56 -6.86
N PHE A 105 -8.24 8.43 -6.22
CA PHE A 105 -9.59 8.11 -5.73
C PHE A 105 -9.53 7.31 -4.41
N ASP A 106 -10.03 7.87 -3.30
CA ASP A 106 -10.06 7.19 -1.99
C ASP A 106 -11.35 6.39 -1.74
N ASN A 107 -12.45 6.77 -2.39
CA ASN A 107 -13.79 6.20 -2.16
C ASN A 107 -14.41 5.64 -3.44
N VAL A 108 -13.59 5.07 -4.32
CA VAL A 108 -14.04 4.49 -5.58
C VAL A 108 -13.41 3.12 -5.77
N VAL A 109 -14.21 2.17 -6.21
CA VAL A 109 -13.75 0.87 -6.70
C VAL A 109 -13.73 0.92 -8.22
N ILE A 110 -12.61 0.54 -8.84
CA ILE A 110 -12.50 0.42 -10.29
C ILE A 110 -12.61 -1.07 -10.65
N PHE A 111 -13.65 -1.41 -11.40
CA PHE A 111 -14.01 -2.80 -11.67
C PHE A 111 -14.38 -2.99 -13.14
N GLN A 112 -14.02 -4.15 -13.70
CA GLN A 112 -14.33 -4.57 -15.06
C GLN A 112 -14.90 -5.99 -15.05
N HIS A 113 -15.93 -6.21 -15.86
CA HIS A 113 -16.50 -7.54 -16.10
C HIS A 113 -16.32 -7.92 -17.57
N GLY A 114 -15.73 -9.09 -17.82
CA GLY A 114 -15.42 -9.61 -19.15
C GLY A 114 -14.64 -8.63 -20.00
N SER A 115 -14.97 -8.60 -21.30
CA SER A 115 -14.42 -7.66 -22.29
C SER A 115 -15.06 -6.27 -22.23
N GLY A 116 -15.88 -5.99 -21.22
CA GLY A 116 -16.53 -4.69 -21.06
C GLY A 116 -15.54 -3.61 -20.65
N GLU A 117 -15.95 -2.35 -20.74
CA GLU A 117 -15.14 -1.24 -20.24
C GLU A 117 -15.02 -1.27 -18.72
N SER A 118 -13.85 -0.87 -18.23
CA SER A 118 -13.61 -0.57 -16.82
C SER A 118 -14.52 0.57 -16.34
N LYS A 119 -15.14 0.41 -15.17
CA LYS A 119 -16.05 1.41 -14.58
C LYS A 119 -15.58 1.82 -13.18
N LEU A 120 -15.84 3.08 -12.86
CA LEU A 120 -15.62 3.66 -11.52
C LEU A 120 -16.93 3.59 -10.73
N TYR A 121 -16.91 2.88 -9.60
CA TYR A 121 -18.05 2.73 -8.71
C TYR A 121 -17.83 3.52 -7.42
N LYS A 122 -18.69 4.51 -7.16
CA LYS A 122 -18.73 5.21 -5.87
C LYS A 122 -19.43 4.38 -4.78
N ASN A 123 -20.40 3.57 -5.19
CA ASN A 123 -21.10 2.63 -4.33
C ASN A 123 -20.74 1.21 -4.78
N SER A 124 -20.08 0.45 -3.91
CA SER A 124 -19.64 -0.91 -4.21
C SER A 124 -20.80 -1.91 -4.28
N ASP A 125 -21.97 -1.59 -3.71
CA ASP A 125 -23.16 -2.44 -3.76
C ASP A 125 -23.74 -2.55 -5.19
N GLU A 126 -23.38 -1.63 -6.08
CA GLU A 126 -23.75 -1.66 -7.50
C GLU A 126 -22.92 -2.67 -8.30
N ILE A 127 -21.83 -3.18 -7.74
CA ILE A 127 -20.95 -4.14 -8.40
C ILE A 127 -21.56 -5.54 -8.25
N ILE A 128 -22.03 -6.08 -9.37
CA ILE A 128 -22.52 -7.45 -9.44
C ILE A 128 -21.31 -8.38 -9.59
N VAL A 129 -21.05 -9.18 -8.54
CA VAL A 129 -19.95 -10.14 -8.49
C VAL A 129 -20.47 -11.54 -8.80
N GLY A 130 -19.88 -12.22 -9.78
CA GLY A 130 -20.14 -13.60 -10.14
C GLY A 130 -19.46 -14.62 -9.22
N ASP A 131 -19.60 -15.91 -9.54
CA ASP A 131 -19.06 -17.01 -8.72
C ASP A 131 -17.54 -17.24 -8.87
N THR A 132 -16.95 -16.72 -9.94
CA THR A 132 -15.51 -16.77 -10.21
C THR A 132 -14.74 -15.83 -9.26
N PRO A 133 -13.47 -16.13 -8.94
CA PRO A 133 -12.64 -15.21 -8.17
C PRO A 133 -12.42 -13.89 -8.91
N ILE A 134 -12.37 -12.79 -8.16
CA ILE A 134 -11.97 -11.48 -8.69
C ILE A 134 -10.45 -11.50 -8.87
N LEU A 135 -9.97 -11.17 -10.06
CA LEU A 135 -8.55 -10.93 -10.30
C LEU A 135 -8.21 -9.48 -9.98
N ALA A 136 -7.49 -9.25 -8.88
CA ALA A 136 -7.07 -7.93 -8.42
C ALA A 136 -5.70 -7.58 -9.02
N VAL A 137 -5.65 -6.48 -9.80
CA VAL A 137 -4.50 -6.10 -10.64
C VAL A 137 -3.86 -4.83 -10.11
N GLU A 138 -2.55 -4.86 -9.90
CA GLU A 138 -1.81 -3.71 -9.38
C GLU A 138 -1.62 -2.57 -10.38
N ASN A 139 -1.12 -2.91 -11.58
CA ASN A 139 -0.69 -1.94 -12.57
C ASN A 139 -1.87 -1.46 -13.45
N GLY A 140 -1.93 -0.15 -13.70
CA GLY A 140 -3.02 0.46 -14.46
C GLY A 140 -3.01 0.09 -15.94
N GLU A 141 -1.84 0.03 -16.58
CA GLU A 141 -1.72 -0.38 -17.98
C GLU A 141 -2.05 -1.86 -18.16
N THR A 142 -1.60 -2.72 -17.24
CA THR A 142 -2.01 -4.13 -17.23
C THR A 142 -3.51 -4.27 -17.01
N PHE A 143 -4.08 -3.50 -16.09
CA PHE A 143 -5.52 -3.54 -15.82
C PHE A 143 -6.36 -3.16 -17.05
N LEU A 144 -5.96 -2.13 -17.80
CA LEU A 144 -6.67 -1.73 -19.02
C LEU A 144 -6.65 -2.79 -20.12
N ASN A 145 -5.64 -3.66 -20.13
CA ASN A 145 -5.50 -4.76 -21.10
C ASN A 145 -5.81 -6.14 -20.48
N ILE A 146 -6.37 -6.18 -19.27
CA ILE A 146 -6.40 -7.40 -18.46
C ILE A 146 -7.22 -8.51 -19.08
N TYR A 147 -8.29 -8.18 -19.80
CA TYR A 147 -9.18 -9.20 -20.36
C TYR A 147 -8.43 -10.13 -21.33
N ASP A 148 -7.60 -9.59 -22.21
CA ASP A 148 -6.83 -10.38 -23.16
C ASP A 148 -5.75 -11.23 -22.46
N ILE A 149 -5.22 -10.74 -21.33
CA ILE A 149 -4.20 -11.42 -20.54
C ILE A 149 -4.81 -12.52 -19.66
N ALA A 150 -5.97 -12.27 -19.05
CA ALA A 150 -6.49 -13.08 -17.95
C ALA A 150 -7.63 -14.03 -18.35
N SER A 151 -8.35 -13.74 -19.45
CA SER A 151 -9.44 -14.59 -19.93
C SER A 151 -8.97 -16.01 -20.27
N LYS A 152 -7.75 -16.16 -20.81
CA LYS A 152 -7.12 -17.46 -21.07
C LYS A 152 -6.87 -18.30 -19.81
N PHE A 153 -6.94 -17.69 -18.62
CA PHE A 153 -6.81 -18.37 -17.33
C PHE A 153 -8.15 -18.53 -16.59
N GLY A 154 -9.28 -18.22 -17.25
CA GLY A 154 -10.62 -18.43 -16.71
C GLY A 154 -11.11 -17.31 -15.77
N TYR A 155 -10.47 -16.15 -15.76
CA TYR A 155 -10.96 -14.97 -15.05
C TYR A 155 -11.84 -14.11 -15.97
N ASP A 156 -12.94 -13.61 -15.43
CA ASP A 156 -13.89 -12.70 -16.09
C ASP A 156 -14.25 -11.49 -15.23
N GLN A 157 -13.68 -11.37 -14.03
CA GLN A 157 -13.93 -10.28 -13.09
C GLN A 157 -12.61 -9.67 -12.66
N PHE A 158 -12.43 -8.37 -12.87
CA PHE A 158 -11.17 -7.68 -12.67
C PHE A 158 -11.36 -6.45 -11.81
N LEU A 159 -10.43 -6.22 -10.87
CA LEU A 159 -10.42 -5.04 -10.01
C LEU A 159 -9.04 -4.39 -10.03
N TYR A 160 -8.99 -3.07 -10.16
CA TYR A 160 -7.74 -2.32 -10.10
C TYR A 160 -7.40 -1.93 -8.66
N LEU A 161 -6.15 -2.20 -8.25
CA LEU A 161 -5.65 -1.94 -6.91
C LEU A 161 -4.91 -0.60 -6.78
N GLY A 162 -4.02 -0.27 -7.73
CA GLY A 162 -3.13 0.89 -7.64
C GLY A 162 -2.18 0.86 -6.44
N GLY A 163 -1.51 -0.28 -6.20
CA GLY A 163 -0.64 -0.51 -5.04
C GLY A 163 -1.40 -1.02 -3.81
N MET A 164 -1.16 -0.43 -2.64
CA MET A 164 -1.78 -0.82 -1.35
C MET A 164 -3.31 -0.68 -1.29
N SER A 165 -3.91 -0.06 -2.31
CA SER A 165 -5.33 0.27 -2.48
C SER A 165 -5.94 1.18 -1.41
N ASN A 166 -6.98 1.88 -1.84
CA ASN A 166 -7.80 2.71 -0.96
C ASN A 166 -8.70 1.87 -0.03
N SER A 167 -9.30 2.54 0.95
CA SER A 167 -10.18 1.92 1.95
C SER A 167 -11.43 1.30 1.33
N ALA A 168 -12.01 1.90 0.29
CA ALA A 168 -13.21 1.39 -0.35
C ALA A 168 -12.97 0.04 -1.06
N THR A 169 -11.87 -0.08 -1.81
CA THR A 169 -11.42 -1.32 -2.44
C THR A 169 -11.14 -2.39 -1.39
N ARG A 170 -10.45 -2.04 -0.30
CA ARG A 170 -10.16 -2.98 0.79
C ARG A 170 -11.41 -3.54 1.45
N GLU A 171 -12.38 -2.68 1.76
CA GLU A 171 -13.64 -3.13 2.35
C GLU A 171 -14.46 -3.97 1.37
N PHE A 172 -14.49 -3.58 0.08
CA PHE A 172 -15.19 -4.34 -0.96
C PHE A 172 -14.64 -5.76 -1.14
N LEU A 173 -13.32 -5.96 -1.02
CA LEU A 173 -12.68 -7.27 -1.20
C LEU A 173 -12.80 -8.21 0.02
N LYS A 174 -13.20 -7.69 1.18
CA LYS A 174 -13.10 -8.35 2.49
C LYS A 174 -13.84 -9.68 2.59
N ASP A 175 -14.99 -9.78 1.93
CA ASP A 175 -15.86 -10.95 1.91
C ASP A 175 -15.82 -11.69 0.56
N LYS A 176 -14.87 -11.35 -0.32
CA LYS A 176 -14.77 -11.90 -1.69
C LYS A 176 -13.67 -12.96 -1.83
N LYS A 177 -13.80 -13.79 -2.88
CA LYS A 177 -12.71 -14.67 -3.34
C LYS A 177 -11.85 -13.86 -4.29
N VAL A 178 -10.56 -13.72 -3.99
CA VAL A 178 -9.67 -12.81 -4.72
C VAL A 178 -8.42 -13.55 -5.15
N THR A 179 -8.00 -13.37 -6.39
CA THR A 179 -6.67 -13.74 -6.87
C THR A 179 -5.90 -12.45 -7.12
N PHE A 180 -4.76 -12.28 -6.47
CA PHE A 180 -3.89 -11.12 -6.64
C PHE A 180 -2.94 -11.35 -7.80
N PHE A 181 -3.03 -10.50 -8.82
CA PHE A 181 -2.04 -10.37 -9.87
C PHE A 181 -1.27 -9.08 -9.62
N LEU A 182 -0.11 -9.23 -8.98
CA LEU A 182 0.81 -8.15 -8.63
C LEU A 182 2.11 -8.34 -9.40
N ASP A 183 3.05 -7.42 -9.21
CA ASP A 183 4.45 -7.68 -9.56
C ASP A 183 4.95 -8.95 -8.85
N TYR A 184 5.91 -9.66 -9.44
CA TYR A 184 6.58 -10.79 -8.80
C TYR A 184 7.84 -10.28 -8.10
N ASP A 185 7.63 -9.36 -7.16
CA ASP A 185 8.66 -8.69 -6.39
C ASP A 185 8.46 -8.87 -4.86
N ILE A 186 9.32 -8.24 -4.07
CA ILE A 186 9.29 -8.38 -2.62
C ILE A 186 8.14 -7.55 -2.01
N GLU A 187 7.79 -6.41 -2.62
CA GLU A 187 6.72 -5.54 -2.11
C GLU A 187 5.34 -6.17 -2.34
N ALA A 188 5.17 -6.93 -3.43
CA ALA A 188 3.97 -7.68 -3.71
C ALA A 188 3.60 -8.67 -2.59
N ILE A 189 4.58 -9.25 -1.90
CA ILE A 189 4.34 -10.10 -0.72
C ILE A 189 3.69 -9.27 0.40
N ARG A 190 4.21 -8.06 0.65
CA ARG A 190 3.66 -7.14 1.67
C ARG A 190 2.26 -6.64 1.31
N ILE A 191 2.05 -6.29 0.04
CA ILE A 191 0.74 -5.91 -0.49
C ILE A 191 -0.22 -7.09 -0.28
N TYR A 192 0.13 -8.29 -0.73
CA TYR A 192 -0.65 -9.50 -0.58
C TYR A 192 -1.07 -9.75 0.87
N ASP A 193 -0.13 -9.70 1.81
CA ASP A 193 -0.38 -9.92 3.23
C ASP A 193 -1.32 -8.89 3.85
N SER A 194 -1.24 -7.64 3.39
CA SER A 194 -2.04 -6.55 3.94
C SER A 194 -3.54 -6.66 3.66
N PHE A 195 -3.98 -7.50 2.70
CA PHE A 195 -5.39 -7.69 2.40
C PHE A 195 -6.04 -8.80 3.24
N LYS A 196 -7.24 -8.49 3.74
CA LYS A 196 -8.18 -9.46 4.30
C LYS A 196 -9.25 -9.74 3.25
N CYS A 197 -9.51 -11.01 2.95
CA CYS A 197 -10.51 -11.47 1.98
C CYS A 197 -11.19 -12.74 2.53
N ARG A 198 -12.35 -13.14 1.98
CA ARG A 198 -12.98 -14.44 2.31
C ARG A 198 -12.04 -15.58 1.97
N SER A 199 -11.39 -15.48 0.82
CA SER A 199 -10.20 -16.26 0.49
C SER A 199 -9.36 -15.46 -0.49
N LYS A 200 -8.03 -15.58 -0.38
CA LYS A 200 -7.09 -14.98 -1.32
C LYS A 200 -6.15 -16.03 -1.87
N SER A 201 -5.65 -15.78 -3.07
CA SER A 201 -4.55 -16.52 -3.69
C SER A 201 -3.67 -15.56 -4.48
N PHE A 202 -2.43 -15.94 -4.77
CA PHE A 202 -1.57 -15.17 -5.66
C PHE A 202 -1.53 -15.80 -7.06
N PHE A 203 -1.65 -14.98 -8.10
CA PHE A 203 -1.62 -15.45 -9.47
C PHE A 203 -0.20 -15.89 -9.84
N LYS A 204 -0.01 -17.19 -10.06
CA LYS A 204 1.25 -17.77 -10.51
C LYS A 204 1.19 -18.07 -12.00
N HIS A 205 1.79 -17.23 -12.84
CA HIS A 205 1.79 -17.44 -14.28
C HIS A 205 2.45 -18.79 -14.64
N PRO A 206 1.85 -19.63 -15.53
CA PRO A 206 2.38 -20.98 -15.81
C PRO A 206 3.80 -21.02 -16.38
N LYS A 207 4.24 -19.92 -17.00
CA LYS A 207 5.59 -19.77 -17.57
C LYS A 207 6.50 -18.85 -16.74
N LEU A 208 6.13 -18.53 -15.50
CA LEU A 208 6.83 -17.53 -14.68
C LEU A 208 8.35 -17.78 -14.58
N GLU A 209 8.75 -19.02 -14.36
CA GLU A 209 10.17 -19.40 -14.27
C GLU A 209 10.95 -19.05 -15.55
N ASN A 210 10.32 -19.12 -16.73
CA ASN A 210 10.97 -18.72 -17.98
C ASN A 210 11.30 -17.22 -17.97
N TYR A 211 10.44 -16.37 -17.39
CA TYR A 211 10.71 -14.93 -17.27
C TYR A 211 11.84 -14.66 -16.29
N PHE A 212 11.84 -15.31 -15.13
CA PHE A 212 12.96 -15.25 -14.18
C PHE A 212 14.26 -15.78 -14.78
N SER A 213 14.23 -16.81 -15.63
CA SER A 213 15.43 -17.35 -16.27
C SER A 213 16.02 -16.45 -17.35
N ASN A 214 15.26 -15.49 -17.88
CA ASN A 214 15.69 -14.63 -18.98
C ASN A 214 16.11 -13.24 -18.47
N ALA A 215 17.40 -12.91 -18.64
CA ALA A 215 17.98 -11.65 -18.19
C ALA A 215 17.28 -10.39 -18.74
N LYS A 216 16.57 -10.48 -19.87
CA LYS A 216 15.81 -9.35 -20.44
C LYS A 216 14.71 -8.85 -19.52
N TYR A 217 14.09 -9.73 -18.74
CA TYR A 217 12.91 -9.40 -17.93
C TYR A 217 13.25 -9.17 -16.45
N ARG A 218 14.47 -9.51 -16.04
CA ARG A 218 14.92 -9.40 -14.65
C ARG A 218 15.14 -7.94 -14.27
N ASN A 219 14.63 -7.57 -13.10
CA ASN A 219 14.95 -6.30 -12.47
C ASN A 219 15.84 -6.52 -11.23
N GLU A 220 17.15 -6.67 -11.45
CA GLU A 220 18.14 -6.87 -10.38
C GLU A 220 18.34 -5.62 -9.51
N GLU A 221 18.16 -4.42 -10.09
CA GLU A 221 18.31 -3.17 -9.36
C GLU A 221 17.20 -3.02 -8.31
N LEU A 222 15.94 -3.29 -8.71
CA LEU A 222 14.81 -3.25 -7.80
C LEU A 222 14.92 -4.31 -6.71
N TYR A 223 15.36 -5.53 -7.06
CA TYR A 223 15.66 -6.58 -6.10
C TYR A 223 16.62 -6.09 -5.00
N ARG A 224 17.75 -5.48 -5.37
CA ARG A 224 18.74 -4.97 -4.40
C ARG A 224 18.16 -3.87 -3.50
N LYS A 225 17.28 -3.02 -4.04
CA LYS A 225 16.60 -1.96 -3.27
C LYS A 225 15.62 -2.53 -2.25
N GLN A 226 14.96 -3.64 -2.58
CA GLN A 226 13.92 -4.24 -1.74
C GLN A 226 14.43 -5.37 -0.83
N LEU A 227 15.67 -5.85 -1.02
CA LEU A 227 16.23 -7.02 -0.34
C LEU A 227 16.10 -6.98 1.19
N SER A 228 16.21 -5.81 1.81
CA SER A 228 16.06 -5.66 3.27
C SER A 228 14.68 -6.04 3.79
N SER A 229 13.67 -6.05 2.92
CA SER A 229 12.27 -6.34 3.24
C SER A 229 11.87 -7.77 2.86
N LEU A 230 12.80 -8.58 2.33
CA LEU A 230 12.51 -9.96 1.93
C LEU A 230 12.29 -10.84 3.17
N PRO A 231 11.09 -11.41 3.37
CA PRO A 231 10.89 -12.37 4.45
C PRO A 231 11.72 -13.63 4.22
N SER A 232 12.18 -14.24 5.31
CA SER A 232 12.93 -15.51 5.26
C SER A 232 12.05 -16.69 4.85
N SER A 233 10.75 -16.62 5.11
CA SER A 233 9.77 -17.66 4.79
C SER A 233 8.36 -17.10 4.67
N HIS A 234 7.51 -17.76 3.89
CA HIS A 234 6.08 -17.43 3.79
C HIS A 234 5.25 -18.65 3.43
N ASP A 235 4.16 -18.92 4.15
CA ASP A 235 3.37 -20.15 4.00
C ASP A 235 2.85 -20.39 2.57
N GLU A 236 2.27 -19.36 1.94
CA GLU A 236 1.72 -19.47 0.59
C GLU A 236 2.69 -19.06 -0.54
N LEU A 237 3.48 -18.00 -0.32
CA LEU A 237 4.35 -17.38 -1.32
C LEU A 237 5.80 -17.83 -1.22
N GLN A 238 6.10 -18.93 -0.52
CA GLN A 238 7.47 -19.47 -0.47
C GLN A 238 8.05 -19.69 -1.88
N TRP A 239 7.23 -20.17 -2.81
CA TRP A 239 7.65 -20.38 -4.19
C TRP A 239 8.13 -19.09 -4.89
N LEU A 240 7.58 -17.92 -4.53
CA LEU A 240 8.00 -16.64 -5.08
C LEU A 240 9.33 -16.20 -4.46
N ILE A 241 9.45 -16.35 -3.14
CA ILE A 241 10.70 -16.08 -2.40
C ILE A 241 11.84 -16.93 -2.96
N ASP A 242 11.58 -18.22 -3.22
CA ASP A 242 12.57 -19.15 -3.78
C ASP A 242 13.03 -18.71 -5.17
N LEU A 243 12.11 -18.29 -6.05
CA LEU A 243 12.46 -17.75 -7.38
C LEU A 243 13.27 -16.45 -7.28
N ILE A 244 12.85 -15.52 -6.43
CA ILE A 244 13.56 -14.25 -6.22
C ILE A 244 14.99 -14.51 -5.73
N ASN A 245 15.18 -15.43 -4.77
CA ASN A 245 16.50 -15.79 -4.26
C ASN A 245 17.34 -16.52 -5.32
N GLN A 246 16.77 -17.50 -6.01
CA GLN A 246 17.45 -18.31 -7.03
C GLN A 246 18.03 -17.44 -8.15
N TYR A 247 17.27 -16.44 -8.60
CA TYR A 247 17.66 -15.59 -9.72
C TYR A 247 18.21 -14.23 -9.30
N SER A 248 18.16 -13.90 -8.01
CA SER A 248 18.59 -12.60 -7.44
C SER A 248 17.99 -11.41 -8.21
N ALA A 249 16.72 -11.53 -8.56
CA ALA A 249 15.99 -10.58 -9.38
C ALA A 249 14.49 -10.63 -9.04
N VAL A 250 13.76 -9.61 -9.46
CA VAL A 250 12.29 -9.55 -9.42
C VAL A 250 11.75 -9.31 -10.83
N ILE A 251 10.46 -9.57 -11.05
CA ILE A 251 9.79 -9.41 -12.36
C ILE A 251 8.57 -8.50 -12.21
N GLU A 252 8.45 -7.50 -13.07
CA GLU A 252 7.28 -6.61 -13.12
C GLU A 252 6.12 -7.26 -13.88
N GLN A 253 4.89 -6.90 -13.53
CA GLN A 253 3.66 -7.44 -14.12
C GLN A 253 3.50 -7.12 -15.63
N GLU A 254 4.13 -6.05 -16.11
CA GLU A 254 4.00 -5.57 -17.49
C GLU A 254 4.62 -6.50 -18.54
N VAL A 255 5.36 -7.54 -18.14
CA VAL A 255 6.03 -8.48 -19.07
C VAL A 255 5.11 -9.56 -19.65
N PHE A 256 3.86 -9.66 -19.19
CA PHE A 256 2.92 -10.78 -19.48
C PHE A 256 1.90 -10.49 -20.58
#